data_AF-A0A0J9UUL1-F1
#
_entry.id   AF-A0A0J9UUL1-F1
#
_cell.length_a   1.000
_cell.length_b   1.000
_cell.length_c   1.000
_cell.angle_alpha   90.00
_cell.angle_beta   90.00
_cell.angle_gamma   90.00
#
_symmetry.space_group_name_H-M   'P 1'
#
loop_
_entity.id
_entity.type
_entity.pdbx_description
1 polymer ?
#
loop_
_entity_poly.entity_id
_entity_poly.type
_entity_poly.pdbx_seq_one_letter_code
_entity_poly.pdbx_strand_id
1 'polypeptide(L)'
;MTYGSHFFPESGHYEEISQLCERMLNNLDSIIYKENDSYNLTGKCKLLNYWLHDKVNEILVSDHAVHSGRTLDELYTAWNSYIKTHAFHVKTEHKCEPDTTLITLSNIEDKKRIHEHCLNYHKYIKESNNIDECKKYENYIKEKLSQYHNFENILSEDKKLPTNYCKTCKNYNPENISASSKCSSAVLSSMHPIKITVEDPSTGVGVEGKQKAQAKENQE
;
A
#
# COMPACT_ATOMS: atom_id res chain seq x y z
N MET A 1 -31.70 -2.74 -31.43
CA MET A 1 -31.58 -2.33 -30.01
C MET A 1 -30.55 -1.21 -29.97
N THR A 2 -31.03 0.01 -29.90
CA THR A 2 -30.25 1.25 -29.93
C THR A 2 -29.66 1.50 -28.54
N TYR A 3 -28.34 1.43 -28.41
CA TYR A 3 -27.62 1.99 -27.27
C TYR A 3 -27.59 3.50 -27.45
N GLY A 4 -28.30 4.23 -26.59
CA GLY A 4 -28.35 5.67 -26.61
C GLY A 4 -28.88 6.20 -25.29
N SER A 5 -28.07 7.09 -24.69
CA SER A 5 -28.44 8.11 -23.70
C SER A 5 -29.09 7.63 -22.41
N HIS A 6 -28.30 7.45 -21.35
CA HIS A 6 -28.66 8.00 -20.04
C HIS A 6 -27.39 8.28 -19.21
N PHE A 7 -26.92 9.52 -19.37
CA PHE A 7 -26.23 10.35 -18.38
C PHE A 7 -24.70 10.17 -18.16
N PHE A 8 -23.91 10.43 -19.20
CA PHE A 8 -22.55 10.98 -19.02
C PHE A 8 -22.67 12.33 -18.28
N PRO A 9 -21.75 12.67 -17.36
CA PRO A 9 -21.94 13.77 -16.44
C PRO A 9 -22.09 15.10 -17.19
N GLU A 10 -23.05 15.93 -16.77
CA GLU A 10 -23.24 17.33 -17.19
C GLU A 10 -22.03 18.24 -16.88
N SER A 11 -20.90 17.66 -16.46
CA SER A 11 -19.65 18.33 -16.11
C SER A 11 -18.81 18.59 -17.35
N GLY A 12 -18.15 19.74 -17.42
CA GLY A 12 -17.17 20.10 -18.45
C GLY A 12 -15.90 19.25 -18.48
N HIS A 13 -15.93 18.04 -17.94
CA HIS A 13 -14.80 17.11 -17.76
C HIS A 13 -14.89 15.84 -18.63
N TYR A 14 -15.76 15.85 -19.66
CA TYR A 14 -15.99 14.68 -20.51
C TYR A 14 -14.69 14.14 -21.13
N GLU A 15 -13.83 15.03 -21.60
CA GLU A 15 -12.58 14.64 -22.27
C GLU A 15 -11.61 13.97 -21.30
N GLU A 16 -11.47 14.52 -20.09
CA GLU A 16 -10.63 13.96 -19.03
C GLU A 16 -11.12 12.59 -18.56
N ILE A 17 -12.43 12.41 -18.39
CA ILE A 17 -13.03 11.12 -18.02
C ILE A 17 -12.88 10.09 -19.15
N SER A 18 -13.01 10.50 -20.41
CA SER A 18 -12.80 9.63 -21.57
C SER A 18 -11.36 9.14 -21.65
N GLN A 19 -10.39 10.04 -21.49
CA GLN A 19 -8.97 9.70 -21.41
C GLN A 19 -8.65 8.82 -20.20
N LEU A 20 -9.30 9.06 -19.05
CA LEU A 20 -9.16 8.21 -17.87
C LEU A 20 -9.66 6.79 -18.14
N CYS A 21 -10.80 6.63 -18.81
CA CYS A 21 -11.34 5.34 -19.22
C CYS A 21 -10.37 4.58 -20.13
N GLU A 22 -9.81 5.24 -21.14
CA GLU A 22 -8.82 4.62 -22.04
C GLU A 22 -7.59 4.13 -21.26
N ARG A 23 -7.06 4.96 -20.36
CA ARG A 23 -5.92 4.61 -19.50
C ARG A 23 -6.24 3.45 -18.58
N MET A 24 -7.44 3.41 -17.99
CA MET A 24 -7.90 2.30 -17.16
C MET A 24 -7.92 0.99 -17.96
N LEU A 25 -8.52 1.00 -19.16
CA LEU A 25 -8.59 -0.19 -20.03
C LEU A 25 -7.20 -0.66 -20.48
N ASN A 26 -6.30 0.26 -20.83
CA ASN A 26 -4.91 -0.08 -21.18
C ASN A 26 -4.13 -0.70 -20.00
N ASN A 27 -4.37 -0.24 -18.77
CA ASN A 27 -3.80 -0.86 -17.58
C ASN A 27 -4.39 -2.25 -17.32
N LEU A 28 -5.70 -2.43 -17.53
CA LEU A 28 -6.33 -3.75 -17.42
C LEU A 28 -5.74 -4.74 -18.41
N ASP A 29 -5.64 -4.36 -19.68
CA ASP A 29 -5.02 -5.14 -20.73
C ASP A 29 -3.61 -5.59 -20.32
N SER A 30 -2.79 -4.62 -19.89
CA SER A 30 -1.43 -4.90 -19.45
C SER A 30 -1.38 -5.84 -18.23
N ILE A 31 -2.26 -5.67 -17.24
CA ILE A 31 -2.30 -6.54 -16.07
C ILE A 31 -2.72 -7.96 -16.47
N ILE A 32 -3.74 -8.10 -17.30
CA ILE A 32 -4.30 -9.41 -17.69
C ILE A 32 -3.33 -10.19 -18.56
N TYR A 33 -2.69 -9.54 -19.53
CA TYR A 33 -1.88 -10.25 -20.52
C TYR A 33 -0.39 -10.33 -20.19
N LYS A 34 0.14 -9.46 -19.31
CA LYS A 34 1.58 -9.47 -18.97
C LYS A 34 1.87 -10.08 -17.59
N GLU A 35 0.92 -10.11 -16.67
CA GLU A 35 1.14 -10.70 -15.35
C GLU A 35 0.81 -12.19 -15.36
N ASN A 36 1.86 -13.02 -15.29
CA ASN A 36 1.73 -14.48 -15.22
C ASN A 36 1.64 -15.01 -13.77
N ASP A 37 1.90 -14.16 -12.79
CA ASP A 37 1.84 -14.49 -11.37
C ASP A 37 0.57 -13.93 -10.72
N SER A 38 -0.18 -14.83 -10.08
CA SER A 38 -1.44 -14.51 -9.40
C SER A 38 -1.29 -13.47 -8.28
N TYR A 39 -0.14 -13.40 -7.62
CA TYR A 39 0.10 -12.44 -6.54
C TYR A 39 0.24 -11.02 -7.11
N ASN A 40 1.07 -10.85 -8.13
CA ASN A 40 1.25 -9.59 -8.84
C ASN A 40 -0.04 -9.13 -9.53
N LEU A 41 -0.76 -10.05 -10.19
CA LEU A 41 -2.04 -9.75 -10.82
C LEU A 41 -3.03 -9.20 -9.78
N THR A 42 -3.22 -9.90 -8.66
CA THR A 42 -4.13 -9.49 -7.58
C THR A 42 -3.75 -8.13 -7.01
N GLY A 43 -2.46 -7.93 -6.67
CA GLY A 43 -2.00 -6.67 -6.08
C GLY A 43 -2.12 -5.49 -7.05
N LYS A 44 -1.72 -5.68 -8.32
CA LYS A 44 -1.80 -4.61 -9.34
C LYS A 44 -3.25 -4.25 -9.63
N CYS A 45 -4.15 -5.22 -9.60
CA CYS A 45 -5.57 -4.95 -9.73
C CYS A 45 -6.12 -4.08 -8.58
N LYS A 46 -5.71 -4.36 -7.34
CA LYS A 46 -6.10 -3.54 -6.19
C LYS A 46 -5.57 -2.12 -6.31
N LEU A 47 -4.30 -1.95 -6.72
CA LEU A 47 -3.75 -0.62 -6.97
C LEU A 47 -4.44 0.12 -8.12
N LEU A 48 -4.86 -0.58 -9.18
CA LEU A 48 -5.62 0.05 -10.26
C LEU A 48 -6.96 0.60 -9.77
N ASN A 49 -7.64 -0.12 -8.88
CA ASN A 49 -8.88 0.33 -8.25
C ASN A 49 -8.67 1.62 -7.44
N TYR A 50 -7.64 1.68 -6.60
CA TYR A 50 -7.31 2.90 -5.83
C TYR A 50 -6.89 4.05 -6.74
N TRP A 51 -6.07 3.78 -7.76
CA TRP A 51 -5.66 4.80 -8.72
C TRP A 51 -6.84 5.41 -9.46
N LEU A 52 -7.80 4.58 -9.90
CA LEU A 52 -9.00 5.05 -10.59
C LEU A 52 -9.83 5.96 -9.67
N HIS A 53 -10.03 5.53 -8.42
CA HIS A 53 -10.72 6.31 -7.41
C HIS A 53 -10.06 7.68 -7.18
N ASP A 54 -8.74 7.71 -6.99
CA ASP A 54 -7.98 8.95 -6.78
C ASP A 54 -8.11 9.87 -8.01
N LYS A 55 -8.03 9.32 -9.23
CA LYS A 55 -8.13 10.11 -10.46
C LYS A 55 -9.51 10.65 -10.75
N VAL A 56 -10.58 9.91 -10.45
CA VAL A 56 -11.93 10.46 -10.56
C VAL A 56 -12.11 11.63 -9.58
N ASN A 57 -11.67 11.47 -8.32
CA ASN A 57 -11.78 12.54 -7.34
C ASN A 57 -10.90 13.75 -7.67
N GLU A 58 -9.74 13.57 -8.30
CA GLU A 58 -8.86 14.64 -8.77
C GLU A 58 -9.46 15.43 -9.95
N ILE A 59 -10.15 14.76 -10.86
CA ILE A 59 -10.81 15.43 -12.00
C ILE A 59 -12.06 16.18 -11.51
N LEU A 60 -12.81 15.58 -10.59
CA LEU A 60 -14.10 16.07 -10.12
C LEU A 60 -14.00 16.84 -8.79
N VAL A 61 -12.83 17.38 -8.43
CA VAL A 61 -12.61 18.09 -7.13
C VAL A 61 -13.62 19.21 -6.88
N SER A 62 -14.07 19.89 -7.94
CA SER A 62 -15.08 20.96 -7.88
C SER A 62 -16.53 20.47 -7.90
N ASP A 63 -16.76 19.19 -8.21
CA ASP A 63 -18.08 18.58 -8.33
C ASP A 63 -18.43 17.81 -7.06
N HIS A 64 -19.71 17.86 -6.65
CA HIS A 64 -20.19 17.15 -5.45
C HIS A 64 -19.90 15.63 -5.50
N ALA A 65 -19.67 15.00 -4.35
CA ALA A 65 -19.36 13.56 -4.22
C ALA A 65 -20.33 12.61 -4.97
N VAL A 66 -21.57 13.04 -5.21
CA VAL A 66 -22.56 12.30 -6.02
C VAL A 66 -22.09 12.12 -7.48
N HIS A 67 -21.39 13.10 -8.05
CA HIS A 67 -20.86 13.02 -9.41
C HIS A 67 -19.71 12.01 -9.48
N SER A 68 -18.79 12.04 -8.51
CA SER A 68 -17.69 11.07 -8.40
C SER A 68 -18.18 9.63 -8.29
N GLY A 69 -19.22 9.38 -7.48
CA GLY A 69 -19.84 8.05 -7.38
C GLY A 69 -20.41 7.56 -8.70
N ARG A 70 -21.18 8.39 -9.41
CA ARG A 70 -21.77 8.02 -10.72
C ARG A 70 -20.70 7.76 -11.78
N THR A 71 -19.68 8.61 -11.85
CA THR A 71 -18.57 8.43 -12.79
C THR A 71 -17.80 7.14 -12.51
N LEU A 72 -17.57 6.78 -11.24
CA LEU A 72 -16.97 5.50 -10.88
C LEU A 72 -17.85 4.32 -11.31
N ASP A 73 -19.16 4.37 -11.12
CA ASP A 73 -20.07 3.30 -11.53
C ASP A 73 -20.04 3.05 -13.05
N GLU A 74 -19.97 4.12 -13.86
CA GLU A 74 -19.84 4.01 -15.31
C GLU A 74 -18.50 3.40 -15.74
N LEU A 75 -17.40 3.87 -15.14
CA LEU A 75 -16.07 3.32 -15.38
C LEU A 75 -16.00 1.85 -14.96
N TYR A 76 -16.60 1.47 -13.84
CA TYR A 76 -16.72 0.08 -13.41
C TYR A 76 -17.60 -0.77 -14.32
N THR A 77 -18.60 -0.18 -14.96
CA THR A 77 -19.39 -0.87 -15.99
C THR A 77 -18.55 -1.18 -17.23
N ALA A 78 -17.75 -0.22 -17.70
CA ALA A 78 -16.80 -0.42 -18.80
C ALA A 78 -15.74 -1.47 -18.45
N TRP A 79 -15.15 -1.37 -17.25
CA TRP A 79 -14.21 -2.35 -16.70
C TRP A 79 -14.79 -3.76 -16.73
N ASN A 80 -15.99 -3.96 -16.16
CA ASN A 80 -16.64 -5.27 -16.11
C ASN A 80 -16.90 -5.85 -17.52
N SER A 81 -17.31 -5.00 -18.46
CA SER A 81 -17.49 -5.39 -19.86
C SER A 81 -16.17 -5.87 -20.48
N TYR A 82 -15.09 -5.15 -20.22
CA TYR A 82 -13.75 -5.51 -20.68
C TYR A 82 -13.28 -6.86 -20.10
N ILE A 83 -13.45 -7.10 -18.79
CA ILE A 83 -13.09 -8.37 -18.14
C ILE A 83 -13.87 -9.55 -18.73
N LYS A 84 -15.17 -9.39 -18.97
CA LYS A 84 -16.02 -10.45 -19.56
C LYS A 84 -15.55 -10.87 -20.95
N THR A 85 -14.96 -9.94 -21.69
CA THR A 85 -14.55 -10.14 -23.09
C THR A 85 -13.09 -10.58 -23.22
N HIS A 86 -12.18 -10.07 -22.38
CA HIS A 86 -10.73 -10.24 -22.56
C HIS A 86 -10.08 -11.17 -21.52
N ALA A 87 -10.67 -11.33 -20.33
CA ALA A 87 -10.07 -12.09 -19.22
C ALA A 87 -10.62 -13.51 -19.04
N PHE A 88 -11.14 -14.14 -20.10
CA PHE A 88 -11.72 -15.49 -20.03
C PHE A 88 -10.71 -16.58 -19.62
N HIS A 89 -9.42 -16.34 -19.84
CA HIS A 89 -8.32 -17.24 -19.50
C HIS A 89 -7.83 -17.08 -18.04
N VAL A 90 -8.22 -15.99 -17.36
CA VAL A 90 -7.84 -15.73 -15.96
C VAL A 90 -8.77 -16.50 -15.03
N LYS A 91 -8.19 -17.19 -14.04
CA LYS A 91 -8.97 -17.89 -13.01
C LYS A 91 -9.90 -16.94 -12.27
N THR A 92 -11.11 -17.39 -11.96
CA THR A 92 -12.18 -16.55 -11.39
C THR A 92 -11.74 -15.81 -10.14
N GLU A 93 -11.06 -16.48 -9.20
CA GLU A 93 -10.58 -15.88 -7.96
C GLU A 93 -9.51 -14.79 -8.15
N HIS A 94 -8.87 -14.75 -9.32
CA HIS A 94 -7.85 -13.77 -9.67
C HIS A 94 -8.33 -12.80 -10.76
N LYS A 95 -9.60 -12.84 -11.17
CA LYS A 95 -10.09 -11.86 -12.14
C LYS A 95 -9.95 -10.47 -11.55
N CYS A 96 -9.41 -9.57 -12.36
CA CYS A 96 -9.21 -8.20 -11.93
C CYS A 96 -10.56 -7.46 -11.98
N GLU A 97 -11.35 -7.57 -10.92
CA GLU A 97 -12.68 -6.98 -10.83
C GLU A 97 -12.65 -5.58 -10.20
N PRO A 98 -13.60 -4.70 -10.56
CA PRO A 98 -13.74 -3.42 -9.90
C PRO A 98 -14.19 -3.57 -8.44
N ASP A 99 -13.63 -2.74 -7.57
CA ASP A 99 -13.92 -2.71 -6.15
C ASP A 99 -14.93 -1.60 -5.83
N THR A 100 -16.21 -1.91 -6.03
CA THR A 100 -17.32 -0.97 -5.79
C THR A 100 -17.43 -0.50 -4.34
N THR A 101 -16.75 -1.16 -3.40
CA THR A 101 -16.76 -0.72 -1.99
C THR A 101 -15.99 0.58 -1.79
N LEU A 102 -15.07 0.93 -2.70
CA LEU A 102 -14.26 2.15 -2.64
C LEU A 102 -15.09 3.42 -2.65
N ILE A 103 -16.29 3.39 -3.23
CA ILE A 103 -17.22 4.53 -3.27
C ILE A 103 -17.61 4.99 -1.84
N THR A 104 -17.53 4.09 -0.85
CA THR A 104 -18.00 4.34 0.53
C THR A 104 -16.93 4.13 1.60
N LEU A 105 -15.69 3.82 1.20
CA LEU A 105 -14.65 3.34 2.11
C LEU A 105 -13.87 4.50 2.76
N SER A 106 -13.74 4.45 4.08
CA SER A 106 -12.71 5.20 4.81
C SER A 106 -11.33 4.53 4.67
N ASN A 107 -10.26 5.29 4.89
CA ASN A 107 -8.87 4.81 4.96
C ASN A 107 -8.30 4.26 3.64
N ILE A 108 -8.79 4.74 2.49
CA ILE A 108 -8.33 4.35 1.15
C ILE A 108 -6.81 4.48 1.01
N GLU A 109 -6.23 5.57 1.53
CA GLU A 109 -4.78 5.79 1.50
C GLU A 109 -3.99 4.69 2.21
N ASP A 110 -4.45 4.23 3.38
CA ASP A 110 -3.77 3.18 4.12
C ASP A 110 -3.89 1.83 3.43
N LYS A 111 -5.07 1.54 2.87
CA LYS A 111 -5.25 0.31 2.08
C LYS A 111 -4.34 0.31 0.86
N LYS A 112 -4.29 1.42 0.11
CA LYS A 112 -3.38 1.61 -1.02
C LYS A 112 -1.92 1.40 -0.60
N ARG A 113 -1.48 2.06 0.48
CA ARG A 113 -0.10 1.97 1.02
C ARG A 113 0.30 0.53 1.35
N ILE A 114 -0.61 -0.26 1.93
CA ILE A 114 -0.38 -1.67 2.25
C ILE A 114 -0.21 -2.52 0.99
N HIS A 115 -1.08 -2.34 -0.01
CA HIS A 115 -0.97 -3.07 -1.27
C HIS A 115 0.29 -2.68 -2.06
N GLU A 116 0.69 -1.40 -2.05
CA GLU A 116 1.94 -0.92 -2.62
C GLU A 116 3.15 -1.57 -1.94
N HIS A 117 3.17 -1.56 -0.60
CA HIS A 117 4.20 -2.22 0.18
C HIS A 117 4.30 -3.71 -0.16
N CYS A 118 3.18 -4.40 -0.27
CA CYS A 118 3.14 -5.82 -0.58
C CYS A 118 3.72 -6.16 -1.95
N LEU A 119 3.40 -5.39 -2.99
CA LEU A 119 3.99 -5.56 -4.31
C LEU A 119 5.48 -5.20 -4.33
N ASN A 120 5.86 -4.09 -3.68
CA ASN A 120 7.26 -3.67 -3.62
C ASN A 120 8.12 -4.70 -2.89
N TYR A 121 7.65 -5.22 -1.76
CA TYR A 121 8.37 -6.25 -1.03
C TYR A 121 8.48 -7.54 -1.84
N HIS A 122 7.39 -7.96 -2.50
CA HIS A 122 7.40 -9.14 -3.36
C HIS A 122 8.41 -9.02 -4.51
N LYS A 123 8.41 -7.89 -5.22
CA LYS A 123 9.26 -7.66 -6.40
C LYS A 123 10.70 -7.32 -6.05
N TYR A 124 10.92 -6.41 -5.12
CA TYR A 124 12.24 -5.82 -4.89
C TYR A 124 12.99 -6.44 -3.73
N ILE A 125 12.29 -7.01 -2.75
CA ILE A 125 12.94 -7.48 -1.51
C ILE A 125 13.07 -9.00 -1.49
N LYS A 126 12.09 -9.71 -2.03
CA LYS A 126 12.14 -11.17 -2.12
C LYS A 126 12.98 -11.68 -3.30
N GLU A 127 12.96 -10.96 -4.42
CA GLU A 127 13.63 -11.38 -5.68
C GLU A 127 15.01 -10.74 -5.90
N SER A 128 15.34 -9.66 -5.17
CA SER A 128 16.65 -9.00 -5.30
C SER A 128 17.74 -9.69 -4.47
N ASN A 129 18.96 -9.70 -5.01
CA ASN A 129 20.19 -10.01 -4.28
C ASN A 129 21.01 -8.74 -3.93
N ASN A 130 20.49 -7.54 -4.21
CA ASN A 130 21.19 -6.28 -3.99
C ASN A 130 21.00 -5.77 -2.54
N ILE A 131 22.03 -5.97 -1.72
CA ILE A 131 22.06 -5.63 -0.29
C ILE A 131 21.90 -4.12 -0.02
N ASP A 132 22.36 -3.24 -0.91
CA ASP A 132 22.29 -1.80 -0.68
C ASP A 132 20.87 -1.26 -0.93
N GLU A 133 20.20 -1.78 -1.95
CA GLU A 133 18.79 -1.46 -2.20
C GLU A 133 17.87 -2.01 -1.11
N CYS A 134 18.18 -3.21 -0.61
CA CYS A 134 17.56 -3.77 0.60
C CYS A 134 17.64 -2.80 1.78
N LYS A 135 18.84 -2.29 2.11
CA LYS A 135 19.05 -1.38 3.25
C LYS A 135 18.28 -0.07 3.09
N LYS A 136 18.28 0.52 1.90
CA LYS A 136 17.51 1.75 1.63
C LYS A 136 16.01 1.53 1.86
N TYR A 137 15.48 0.43 1.34
CA TYR A 137 14.08 0.09 1.52
C TYR A 137 13.75 -0.21 2.99
N GLU A 138 14.60 -0.95 3.71
CA GLU A 138 14.42 -1.21 5.14
C GLU A 138 14.37 0.09 5.95
N ASN A 139 15.27 1.05 5.68
CA ASN A 139 15.26 2.35 6.36
C ASN A 139 13.97 3.12 6.06
N TYR A 140 13.58 3.19 4.78
CA TYR A 140 12.33 3.83 4.36
C TYR A 140 11.10 3.23 5.06
N ILE A 141 11.04 1.90 5.19
CA ILE A 141 9.93 1.22 5.87
C ILE A 141 9.97 1.44 7.37
N LYS A 142 11.15 1.41 8.01
CA LYS A 142 11.31 1.69 9.45
C LYS A 142 10.86 3.11 9.81
N GLU A 143 11.20 4.10 8.99
CA GLU A 143 10.74 5.49 9.17
C GLU A 143 9.22 5.63 9.09
N LYS A 144 8.55 4.71 8.39
CA LYS A 144 7.10 4.71 8.17
C LYS A 144 6.36 3.61 8.93
N LEU A 145 7.02 2.94 9.88
CA LEU A 145 6.48 1.75 10.55
C LEU A 145 5.12 2.01 11.20
N SER A 146 4.93 3.18 11.83
CA SER A 146 3.67 3.60 12.45
C SER A 146 2.50 3.70 11.47
N GLN A 147 2.77 3.89 10.17
CA GLN A 147 1.75 3.93 9.10
C GLN A 147 1.24 2.53 8.73
N TYR A 148 1.82 1.47 9.30
CA TYR A 148 1.44 0.08 9.05
C TYR A 148 0.81 -0.61 10.28
N HIS A 149 0.43 0.13 11.33
CA HIS A 149 -0.18 -0.46 12.54
C HIS A 149 -1.47 -1.27 12.26
N ASN A 150 -2.22 -0.94 11.19
CA ASN A 150 -3.44 -1.65 10.79
C ASN A 150 -3.21 -2.68 9.66
N PHE A 151 -1.97 -3.07 9.39
CA PHE A 151 -1.60 -3.91 8.24
C PHE A 151 -2.45 -5.19 8.15
N GLU A 152 -2.51 -5.95 9.23
CA GLU A 152 -3.25 -7.22 9.23
C GLU A 152 -4.76 -7.04 9.21
N ASN A 153 -5.27 -5.99 9.87
CA ASN A 153 -6.69 -5.66 9.90
C ASN A 153 -7.19 -5.35 8.49
N ILE A 154 -6.48 -4.48 7.76
CA ILE A 154 -6.83 -4.09 6.39
C ILE A 154 -6.88 -5.30 5.46
N LEU A 155 -5.93 -6.23 5.56
CA LEU A 155 -5.93 -7.45 4.75
C LEU A 155 -7.01 -8.46 5.15
N SER A 156 -7.54 -8.37 6.38
CA SER A 156 -8.56 -9.28 6.90
C SER A 156 -9.98 -8.76 6.66
N GLU A 157 -10.15 -7.43 6.56
CA GLU A 157 -11.42 -6.79 6.22
C GLU A 157 -11.88 -7.12 4.80
N ASP A 158 -10.94 -7.22 3.86
CA ASP A 158 -11.25 -7.47 2.46
C ASP A 158 -11.42 -8.97 2.18
N LYS A 159 -12.66 -9.43 2.40
CA LYS A 159 -13.07 -10.83 2.16
C LYS A 159 -13.00 -11.25 0.69
N LYS A 160 -12.87 -10.31 -0.25
CA LYS A 160 -12.74 -10.61 -1.68
C LYS A 160 -11.29 -10.90 -2.06
N LEU A 161 -10.31 -10.59 -1.21
CA LEU A 161 -8.92 -10.90 -1.50
C LEU A 161 -8.67 -12.41 -1.53
N PRO A 162 -7.96 -12.92 -2.54
CA PRO A 162 -7.48 -14.29 -2.58
C PRO A 162 -6.68 -14.66 -1.33
N THR A 163 -6.96 -15.85 -0.77
CA THR A 163 -6.31 -16.32 0.47
C THR A 163 -4.79 -16.40 0.33
N ASN A 164 -4.28 -16.82 -0.84
CA ASN A 164 -2.85 -16.86 -1.12
C ASN A 164 -2.22 -15.46 -1.10
N TYR A 165 -2.88 -14.47 -1.68
CA TYR A 165 -2.45 -13.07 -1.65
C TYR A 165 -2.41 -12.55 -0.22
N CYS A 166 -3.50 -12.68 0.55
CA CYS A 166 -3.55 -12.23 1.94
C CYS A 166 -2.47 -12.87 2.81
N LYS A 167 -2.33 -14.20 2.77
CA LYS A 167 -1.30 -14.90 3.57
C LYS A 167 0.11 -14.43 3.22
N THR A 168 0.39 -14.28 1.92
CA THR A 168 1.70 -13.84 1.44
C THR A 168 1.99 -12.39 1.85
N CYS A 169 1.02 -11.50 1.66
CA CYS A 169 1.12 -10.09 2.02
C CYS A 169 1.25 -9.88 3.54
N LYS A 170 0.52 -10.63 4.37
CA LYS A 170 0.67 -10.62 5.85
C LYS A 170 2.10 -10.96 6.31
N ASN A 171 2.75 -11.90 5.64
CA ASN A 171 4.16 -12.23 5.94
C ASN A 171 5.13 -11.09 5.58
N TYR A 172 4.67 -10.07 4.86
CA TYR A 172 5.44 -8.87 4.53
C TYR A 172 5.15 -7.71 5.48
N ASN A 173 4.37 -7.92 6.55
CA ASN A 173 4.14 -6.90 7.56
C ASN A 173 5.51 -6.34 8.04
N PRO A 174 5.73 -5.01 7.94
CA PRO A 174 6.93 -4.34 8.42
C PRO A 174 7.39 -4.70 9.83
N GLU A 175 6.47 -4.97 10.75
CA GLU A 175 6.79 -5.40 12.12
C GLU A 175 7.46 -6.77 12.17
N ASN A 176 7.18 -7.62 11.19
CA ASN A 176 7.79 -8.94 11.02
C ASN A 176 9.14 -8.87 10.27
N ILE A 177 9.50 -7.72 9.69
CA ILE A 177 10.78 -7.51 8.97
C ILE A 177 11.90 -7.22 10.00
N SER A 178 12.09 -8.11 10.97
CA SER A 178 13.16 -7.99 11.97
C SER A 178 14.22 -9.09 11.93
N ALA A 179 14.12 -10.14 11.11
CA ALA A 179 15.22 -11.11 10.98
C ALA A 179 15.17 -12.08 9.76
N SER A 180 14.08 -12.12 8.99
CA SER A 180 13.76 -13.29 8.14
C SER A 180 13.90 -13.10 6.63
N SER A 181 14.33 -11.92 6.16
CA SER A 181 14.49 -11.67 4.72
C SER A 181 15.90 -12.07 4.25
N LYS A 182 16.07 -12.36 2.96
CA LYS A 182 17.41 -12.47 2.34
C LYS A 182 18.21 -11.18 2.47
N CYS A 183 17.54 -10.03 2.66
CA CYS A 183 18.17 -8.76 3.02
C CYS A 183 18.69 -8.77 4.48
N SER A 184 18.06 -9.51 5.40
CA SER A 184 18.47 -9.59 6.81
C SER A 184 19.77 -10.38 7.04
N SER A 185 20.07 -11.43 6.27
CA SER A 185 21.29 -12.23 6.49
C SER A 185 22.59 -11.44 6.23
N ALA A 186 22.58 -10.48 5.31
CA ALA A 186 23.71 -9.61 5.02
C ALA A 186 23.88 -8.48 6.05
N VAL A 187 22.79 -8.01 6.66
CA VAL A 187 22.79 -6.91 7.62
C VAL A 187 23.11 -7.41 9.04
N LEU A 188 22.58 -8.57 9.45
CA LEU A 188 22.83 -9.19 10.76
C LEU A 188 24.31 -9.55 10.98
N SER A 189 25.11 -9.74 9.92
CA SER A 189 26.57 -9.94 10.06
C SER A 189 27.32 -8.63 10.39
N SER A 190 26.67 -7.47 10.28
CA SER A 190 27.27 -6.13 10.49
C SER A 190 26.68 -5.36 11.68
N MET A 191 25.55 -5.80 12.23
CA MET A 191 24.91 -5.16 13.37
C MET A 191 25.23 -5.92 14.66
N HIS A 192 26.10 -5.35 15.49
CA HIS A 192 26.14 -5.72 16.91
C HIS A 192 24.74 -5.47 17.52
N PRO A 193 24.26 -6.33 18.45
CA PRO A 193 22.92 -6.22 18.99
C PRO A 193 22.73 -4.89 19.73
N ILE A 194 21.86 -4.02 19.19
CA ILE A 194 21.39 -2.85 19.90
C ILE A 194 20.40 -3.34 20.95
N LYS A 195 20.80 -3.23 22.22
CA LYS A 195 19.97 -3.52 23.38
C LYS A 195 18.94 -2.40 23.49
N ILE A 196 17.69 -2.68 23.12
CA ILE A 196 16.58 -1.74 23.39
C ILE A 196 16.27 -1.87 24.88
N THR A 197 16.74 -0.91 25.68
CA THR A 197 16.26 -0.70 27.05
C THR A 197 14.97 0.09 26.98
N VAL A 198 13.88 -0.53 27.44
CA VAL A 198 12.60 0.12 27.69
C VAL A 198 12.73 0.84 29.02
N GLU A 199 12.66 2.17 29.03
CA GLU A 199 12.54 2.94 30.28
C GLU A 199 11.06 3.18 30.61
N ASP A 200 10.72 2.81 31.84
CA ASP A 200 9.41 2.96 32.50
C ASP A 200 9.24 4.42 32.98
N PRO A 201 8.15 5.13 32.62
CA PRO A 201 7.89 6.49 33.08
C PRO A 201 7.31 6.47 34.49
N SER A 202 8.14 6.25 35.49
CA SER A 202 7.75 6.36 36.89
C SER A 202 8.97 6.57 37.79
N THR A 203 8.88 7.57 38.66
CA THR A 203 9.85 8.01 39.70
C THR A 203 10.95 8.98 39.27
N GLY A 204 10.55 10.21 38.93
CA GLY A 204 11.40 11.37 39.16
C GLY A 204 11.42 11.73 40.65
N VAL A 205 12.42 11.26 41.40
CA VAL A 205 12.85 11.86 42.67
C VAL A 205 14.32 12.24 42.49
N GLY A 206 14.57 13.56 42.52
CA GLY A 206 15.88 14.14 42.25
C GLY A 206 16.94 13.79 43.30
N VAL A 207 18.18 13.68 42.83
CA VAL A 207 19.38 13.65 43.66
C VAL A 207 20.34 14.73 43.15
N GLU A 208 20.44 15.85 43.87
CA GLU A 208 21.62 16.72 43.80
C GLU A 208 22.63 16.27 44.87
N GLY A 209 23.64 15.51 44.44
CA GLY A 209 24.82 15.20 45.24
C GLY A 209 25.89 16.28 45.07
N LYS A 210 26.10 17.10 46.10
CA LYS A 210 27.31 17.94 46.24
C LYS A 210 28.47 17.08 46.72
N GLN A 211 29.60 17.10 46.01
CA GLN A 211 30.91 16.80 46.59
C GLN A 211 31.82 18.02 46.48
N LYS A 212 32.19 18.55 47.65
CA LYS A 212 33.27 19.52 47.84
C LYS A 212 34.60 18.76 47.88
N ALA A 213 35.57 19.17 47.07
CA ALA A 213 36.97 18.83 47.27
C ALA A 213 37.63 19.91 48.15
N GLN A 214 38.37 19.48 49.16
CA GLN A 214 39.20 20.34 50.00
C GLN A 214 40.45 19.56 50.46
N ALA A 215 41.63 20.07 50.12
CA ALA A 215 42.91 19.97 50.85
C ALA A 215 43.93 20.86 50.09
N LYS A 216 44.24 22.07 50.61
CA LYS A 216 45.34 22.42 51.54
C LYS A 216 46.73 22.21 50.91
N GLU A 217 47.38 23.30 50.50
CA GLU A 217 48.34 24.12 51.29
C GLU A 217 49.70 23.45 51.45
N ASN A 218 50.74 24.11 50.94
CA ASN A 218 51.91 24.48 51.76
C ASN A 218 52.66 25.64 51.10
N GLN A 219 52.92 26.66 51.92
CA GLN A 219 53.86 27.75 51.71
C GLN A 219 55.25 27.36 52.25
N GLU A 220 56.23 28.16 51.83
CA GLU A 220 57.67 28.22 52.18
C GLU A 220 58.63 27.33 51.40
#